data_AF-A0A848UJ81-F1
#
_entry.id   AF-A0A848UJ81-F1
#
_cell.length_a   1.000
_cell.length_b   1.000
_cell.length_c   1.000
_cell.angle_alpha   90.00
_cell.angle_beta   90.00
_cell.angle_gamma   90.00
#
_symmetry.space_group_name_H-M   'P 1'
#
loop_
_entity.id
_entity.type
_entity.pdbx_description
1 polymer ?
#
loop_
_entity_poly.entity_id
_entity_poly.type
_entity_poly.pdbx_seq_one_letter_code
_entity_poly.pdbx_strand_id
1 'polypeptide(L)' 'MADGTAIGFSVDALRTATADGAVVRFEGVTVTPDGGGFVAEVDGDEVGTHEAFWFAWSQFHPDTRLWPNDAG' A
#
# COMPACT_ATOMS: atom_id res chain seq x y z
N MET A 1 -3.08 -7.36 10.48
CA MET A 1 -2.09 -8.34 9.96
C MET A 1 -1.53 -9.16 11.12
N ALA A 2 -1.66 -10.48 11.09
CA ALA A 2 -1.31 -11.36 12.21
C ALA A 2 0.20 -11.53 12.44
N ASP A 3 1.05 -11.24 11.45
CA ASP A 3 2.51 -11.44 11.51
C ASP A 3 3.35 -10.16 11.47
N GLY A 4 2.73 -8.97 11.40
CA GLY A 4 3.45 -7.68 11.42
C GLY A 4 4.27 -7.34 10.17
N THR A 5 4.16 -8.13 9.09
CA THR A 5 4.81 -7.85 7.80
C THR A 5 4.27 -6.56 7.19
N ALA A 6 5.17 -5.66 6.78
CA ALA A 6 4.77 -4.45 6.08
C ALA A 6 4.34 -4.76 4.63
N ILE A 7 3.39 -3.98 4.11
CA ILE A 7 2.98 -4.01 2.71
C ILE A 7 3.28 -2.65 2.08
N GLY A 8 4.11 -2.65 1.04
CA GLY A 8 4.44 -1.48 0.25
C GLY A 8 3.56 -1.40 -0.99
N PHE A 9 2.96 -0.24 -1.23
CA PHE A 9 2.20 0.04 -2.44
C PHE A 9 2.96 1.02 -3.33
N SER A 10 3.17 0.66 -4.59
CA SER A 10 3.77 1.58 -5.55
C SER A 10 2.81 2.73 -5.84
N VAL A 11 3.21 3.97 -5.52
CA VAL A 11 2.39 5.18 -5.72
C VAL A 11 1.94 5.35 -7.18
N ASP A 12 2.83 5.10 -8.14
CA ASP A 12 2.51 5.19 -9.56
C ASP A 12 1.47 4.15 -10.00
N ALA A 13 1.61 2.91 -9.51
CA ALA A 13 0.66 1.84 -9.77
C ALA A 13 -0.69 2.12 -9.10
N LEU A 14 -0.69 2.67 -7.87
CA LEU A 14 -1.90 3.08 -7.17
C LEU A 14 -2.61 4.17 -7.95
N ARG A 15 -1.90 5.24 -8.35
CA ARG A 15 -2.48 6.32 -9.18
C ARG A 15 -3.14 5.78 -10.44
N THR A 16 -2.49 4.83 -11.12
CA THR A 16 -3.03 4.21 -12.32
C THR A 16 -4.27 3.37 -12.01
N ALA A 17 -4.22 2.55 -10.96
CA ALA A 17 -5.31 1.65 -10.59
C ALA A 17 -6.52 2.38 -9.98
N THR A 18 -6.31 3.54 -9.36
CA THR A 18 -7.37 4.35 -8.73
C THR A 18 -7.78 5.56 -9.58
N ALA A 19 -7.32 5.66 -10.83
CA ALA A 19 -7.50 6.85 -11.68
C ALA A 19 -8.96 7.28 -11.84
N ASP A 20 -9.90 6.31 -11.85
CA ASP A 20 -11.34 6.54 -11.96
C ASP A 20 -12.08 6.54 -10.60
N GLY A 21 -11.37 6.81 -9.50
CA GLY A 21 -11.92 6.68 -8.15
C GLY A 21 -12.08 5.22 -7.69
N ALA A 22 -11.42 4.30 -8.39
CA ALA A 22 -11.40 2.90 -8.03
C ALA A 22 -10.61 2.67 -6.74
N VAL A 23 -10.94 1.57 -6.05
CA VAL A 23 -10.35 1.19 -4.77
C VAL A 23 -9.46 -0.04 -4.98
N VAL A 24 -8.23 0.01 -4.49
CA VAL A 24 -7.30 -1.12 -4.54
C VAL A 24 -7.42 -1.93 -3.25
N ARG A 25 -7.51 -3.26 -3.36
CA ARG A 25 -7.55 -4.17 -2.21
C ARG A 25 -6.46 -5.21 -2.33
N PHE A 26 -5.66 -5.38 -1.29
CA PHE A 26 -4.56 -6.33 -1.27
C PHE A 26 -4.27 -6.80 0.16
N GLU A 27 -4.25 -8.10 0.40
CA GLU A 27 -3.91 -8.72 1.70
C GLU A 27 -4.65 -8.10 2.92
N GLY A 28 -5.94 -7.77 2.74
CA GLY A 28 -6.78 -7.16 3.79
C GLY A 28 -6.63 -5.64 3.93
N VAL A 29 -5.69 -5.02 3.20
CA VAL A 29 -5.56 -3.57 3.09
C VAL A 29 -6.44 -3.06 1.95
N THR A 30 -7.20 -2.01 2.21
CA THR A 30 -7.96 -1.26 1.22
C THR A 30 -7.34 0.10 1.05
N VAL A 31 -6.98 0.49 -0.17
CA VAL A 31 -6.39 1.79 -0.50
C VAL A 31 -7.35 2.56 -1.39
N THR A 32 -7.70 3.76 -0.95
CA THR A 32 -8.66 4.65 -1.62
C THR A 32 -7.99 6.00 -1.91
N PRO A 33 -8.20 6.59 -3.10
CA PRO A 33 -7.70 7.93 -3.39
C PRO A 33 -8.44 8.98 -2.56
N ASP A 34 -7.72 9.90 -1.92
CA ASP A 34 -8.30 11.01 -1.15
C ASP A 34 -7.54 12.31 -1.45
N GLY A 35 -8.23 13.33 -1.98
CA GLY A 35 -7.72 14.71 -2.07
C GLY A 35 -6.38 14.94 -2.77
N GLY A 36 -5.82 13.95 -3.50
CA GLY A 36 -4.49 14.00 -4.11
C GLY A 36 -3.44 13.05 -3.49
N GLY A 37 -3.79 12.36 -2.41
CA GLY A 37 -3.03 11.28 -1.78
C GLY A 37 -3.82 9.97 -1.73
N PHE A 38 -3.51 9.14 -0.74
CA PHE A 38 -4.12 7.84 -0.53
C PHE A 38 -4.41 7.63 0.96
N VAL A 39 -5.55 7.02 1.24
CA VAL A 39 -5.90 6.52 2.57
C VAL A 39 -5.86 5.00 2.51
N ALA A 40 -5.24 4.38 3.52
CA ALA A 40 -5.24 2.94 3.68
C ALA A 40 -6.07 2.55 4.89
N GLU A 41 -6.90 1.52 4.72
CA GLU A 41 -7.74 0.94 5.75
C GLU A 41 -7.42 -0.55 5.89
N VAL A 42 -7.46 -1.08 7.11
CA VAL A 42 -7.33 -2.51 7.40
C VAL A 42 -8.56 -2.91 8.20
N ASP A 43 -9.32 -3.88 7.70
CA ASP A 43 -10.56 -4.37 8.33
C ASP A 43 -11.60 -3.27 8.65
N GLY A 44 -11.54 -2.15 7.93
CA GLY A 44 -12.43 -0.99 8.10
C GLY A 44 -11.91 0.10 9.03
N ASP A 45 -10.72 -0.08 9.60
CA ASP A 45 -10.03 0.95 10.39
C ASP A 45 -8.93 1.62 9.55
N GLU A 46 -8.93 2.96 9.49
CA GLU A 46 -7.84 3.71 8.88
C GLU A 46 -6.52 3.43 9.60
N VAL A 47 -5.48 3.13 8.82
CA VAL A 47 -4.13 2.89 9.35
C VAL A 47 -3.18 3.98 8.88
N GLY A 48 -2.25 4.36 9.76
CA GLY A 48 -1.21 5.34 9.44
C GLY A 48 -0.32 4.86 8.28
N THR A 49 -0.33 5.59 7.18
CA THR A 49 0.53 5.33 6.01
C THR A 49 1.80 6.16 6.08
N HIS A 50 2.93 5.57 5.67
CA HIS A 50 4.20 6.28 5.50
C HIS A 50 4.62 6.22 4.04
N GLU A 51 4.83 7.38 3.42
CA GLU A 51 5.42 7.46 2.09
C GLU A 51 6.95 7.54 2.22
N ALA A 52 7.65 6.58 1.61
CA ALA A 52 9.10 6.52 1.61
C ALA A 52 9.61 5.97 0.28
N PHE A 53 10.85 6.33 -0.07
CA PHE A 53 11.50 5.71 -1.22
C PHE A 53 11.86 4.26 -0.93
N TRP A 54 11.47 3.35 -1.82
CA TRP A 54 11.69 1.90 -1.68
C TRP A 54 13.15 1.52 -1.44
N PHE A 55 14.11 2.22 -2.08
CA PHE A 55 15.54 1.93 -1.91
C PHE A 55 16.01 2.10 -0.45
N ALA A 56 15.40 3.03 0.30
CA ALA A 56 15.76 3.28 1.69
C ALA A 56 14.98 2.35 2.62
N TRP A 57 13.68 2.16 2.36
CA TRP A 57 12.81 1.32 3.18
C TRP A 57 13.22 -0.16 3.16
N SER A 58 13.52 -0.70 1.97
CA SER A 58 13.90 -2.11 1.80
C SER A 58 15.18 -2.51 2.54
N GLN A 59 16.03 -1.55 2.91
CA GLN A 59 17.22 -1.81 3.73
C GLN A 59 16.87 -2.21 5.17
N PHE A 60 15.76 -1.72 5.70
CA PHE A 60 15.30 -2.00 7.06
C PHE A 60 14.18 -3.03 7.10
N HIS A 61 13.41 -3.14 6.03
CA HIS A 61 12.25 -4.02 5.93
C HIS A 61 12.28 -4.83 4.62
N PRO A 62 13.28 -5.72 4.45
CA PRO A 62 13.42 -6.52 3.22
C PRO A 62 12.25 -7.47 2.98
N ASP A 63 11.56 -7.91 4.05
CA ASP A 63 10.40 -8.80 3.99
C ASP A 63 9.10 -8.07 3.63
N THR A 64 9.16 -6.76 3.30
CA THR A 64 7.99 -6.00 2.87
C THR A 64 7.45 -6.57 1.57
N ARG A 65 6.17 -6.98 1.57
CA ARG A 65 5.50 -7.39 0.34
C ARG A 65 5.16 -6.18 -0.51
N LEU A 66 5.37 -6.28 -1.82
CA LEU A 66 5.19 -5.16 -2.74
C LEU A 66 3.98 -5.35 -3.63
N TRP A 67 2.98 -4.50 -3.54
CA TRP A 67 1.95 -4.43 -4.56
C TRP A 67 2.41 -3.48 -5.71
N PRO A 68 2.22 -3.84 -7.00
CA PRO A 68 1.63 -5.08 -7.53
C PRO A 68 2.66 -6.21 -7.81
N ASN A 69 3.93 -6.02 -7.46
CA ASN A 69 5.04 -6.84 -7.95
C ASN A 69 5.28 -8.15 -7.17
N ASP A 70 4.58 -8.34 -6.05
CA ASP A 70 4.50 -9.57 -5.26
C ASP A 70 3.50 -10.51 -5.95
N ALA A 71 3.87 -10.98 -7.13
CA ALA A 71 3.30 -12.18 -7.71
C ALA A 71 3.99 -13.35 -7.01
N GLY A 72 3.33 -13.94 -6.02
CA GLY A 72 3.80 -15.13 -5.31
C GLY A 72 4.16 -16.29 -6.24
#